data_AF-A0A1F1ZX14-F1
#
_entry.id   AF-A0A1F1ZX14-F1
#
_cell.length_a   1.000
_cell.length_b   1.000
_cell.length_c   1.000
_cell.angle_alpha   90.00
_cell.angle_beta   90.00
_cell.angle_gamma   90.00
#
_symmetry.space_group_name_H-M   'P 1'
#
loop_
_entity.id
_entity.type
_entity.pdbx_description
1 polymer ?
#
loop_
_entity_poly.entity_id
_entity_poly.type
_entity_poly.pdbx_seq_one_letter_code
_entity_poly.pdbx_strand_id
1 'polypeptide(L)'
;MKKLLTIVAALVVVIVIVVGVGSWINKNDNAGPSLPGPKEPSNSAGPNAPQNPPGCAPYELIAAPGTWESKANDDPVNPHAFKWSLLLQTTQPLQQQYSPEQLKVWTVPYTAQFRNINAQHEKTYDASRAEGYGKIANELKSTHQRCPATKFLLVGFSQGAVIMGDMANNIGNGRGPVPADSVRGVTLIADGRQELDKGILVGNKGVSGVGAEIALNPVSGLIQGIVPGATMRGPRPDGFGGLSDRVFNICAVGDLVCDGPRDPVNAVAKAREMFLANPVHKEYAKNRSVLPGGATAPEWVVGWTKKIVEAG
;
A
#
# COMPACT_ATOMS: atom_id res chain seq x y z
N MET A 1 16.39 -55.03 -28.65
CA MET A 1 17.24 -54.29 -27.69
C MET A 1 16.76 -52.87 -27.41
N LYS A 2 16.52 -52.01 -28.41
CA LYS A 2 16.05 -50.61 -28.18
C LYS A 2 14.72 -50.51 -27.42
N LYS A 3 13.71 -51.32 -27.77
CA LYS A 3 12.40 -51.32 -27.06
C LYS A 3 12.49 -51.76 -25.60
N LEU A 4 13.40 -52.69 -25.29
CA LEU A 4 13.62 -53.17 -23.92
C LEU A 4 14.29 -52.06 -23.07
N LEU A 5 15.27 -51.36 -23.63
CA LEU A 5 15.90 -50.20 -23.00
C LEU A 5 14.92 -49.05 -22.72
N THR A 6 13.98 -48.78 -23.64
CA THR A 6 12.95 -47.74 -23.43
C THR A 6 11.97 -48.12 -22.33
N ILE A 7 11.58 -49.40 -22.23
CA ILE A 7 10.69 -49.88 -21.17
C ILE A 7 11.39 -49.83 -19.81
N VAL A 8 12.66 -50.24 -19.75
CA VAL A 8 13.46 -50.17 -18.52
C VAL A 8 13.66 -48.72 -18.09
N ALA A 9 13.96 -47.80 -19.01
CA ALA A 9 14.11 -46.38 -18.69
C ALA A 9 12.78 -45.76 -18.18
N ALA A 10 11.65 -46.10 -18.80
CA ALA A 10 10.34 -45.64 -18.35
C ALA A 10 10.00 -46.16 -16.95
N LEU A 11 10.28 -47.43 -16.67
CA LEU A 11 10.08 -48.02 -15.34
C LEU A 11 10.97 -47.36 -14.28
N VAL A 12 12.22 -47.05 -14.60
CA VAL A 12 13.13 -46.34 -13.68
C VAL A 12 12.59 -44.94 -13.38
N VAL A 13 12.11 -44.19 -14.38
CA VAL A 13 11.51 -42.87 -14.18
C VAL A 13 10.26 -42.95 -13.29
N VAL A 14 9.39 -43.93 -13.53
CA VAL A 14 8.19 -44.13 -12.70
C VAL A 14 8.58 -44.47 -11.26
N ILE A 15 9.58 -45.34 -11.05
CA ILE A 15 10.08 -45.67 -9.70
C ILE A 15 10.66 -44.42 -9.02
N VAL A 16 11.45 -43.59 -9.73
CA VAL A 16 11.99 -42.34 -9.19
C VAL A 16 10.88 -41.37 -8.82
N ILE A 17 9.82 -41.25 -9.61
CA ILE A 17 8.66 -40.40 -9.30
C ILE A 17 7.91 -40.96 -8.07
N VAL A 18 7.66 -42.26 -8.00
CA VAL A 18 6.95 -42.89 -6.88
C VAL A 18 7.76 -42.77 -5.58
N VAL A 19 9.08 -43.00 -5.62
CA VAL A 19 9.97 -42.81 -4.46
C VAL A 19 10.09 -41.33 -4.09
N GLY A 20 10.14 -40.43 -5.08
CA GLY A 20 10.15 -38.98 -4.86
C GLY A 20 8.88 -38.47 -4.19
N VAL A 21 7.71 -38.90 -4.67
CA VAL A 21 6.40 -38.57 -4.09
C VAL A 21 6.23 -39.22 -2.72
N GLY A 22 6.61 -40.49 -2.55
CA GLY A 22 6.57 -41.18 -1.26
C GLY A 22 7.49 -40.54 -0.23
N SER A 23 8.70 -40.12 -0.61
CA SER A 23 9.61 -39.38 0.27
C SER A 23 9.13 -37.96 0.58
N TRP A 24 8.36 -37.33 -0.31
CA TRP A 24 7.78 -36.00 -0.09
C TRP A 24 6.57 -36.08 0.86
N ILE A 25 5.70 -37.07 0.70
CA ILE A 25 4.57 -37.33 1.59
C ILE A 25 5.09 -37.73 2.99
N ASN A 26 6.04 -38.65 3.07
CA ASN A 26 6.60 -39.11 4.35
C ASN A 26 7.47 -38.06 5.07
N LYS A 27 7.95 -37.02 4.36
CA LYS A 27 8.57 -35.83 4.97
C LYS A 27 7.53 -34.81 5.47
N ASN A 28 6.32 -34.83 4.94
CA ASN A 28 5.24 -33.91 5.32
C ASN A 28 4.33 -34.46 6.43
N ASP A 29 4.36 -35.77 6.72
CA ASP A 29 3.52 -36.38 7.74
C ASP A 29 4.06 -36.27 9.19
N ASN A 30 5.14 -35.52 9.41
CA ASN A 30 5.62 -35.15 10.76
C ASN A 30 5.56 -33.64 11.07
N ALA A 31 4.82 -32.87 10.29
CA ALA A 31 4.48 -31.49 10.64
C ALA A 31 3.11 -31.13 10.08
N GLY A 32 2.06 -31.34 10.87
CA GLY A 32 0.80 -30.62 10.64
C GLY A 32 1.09 -29.11 10.56
N PRO A 33 0.30 -28.31 9.81
CA PRO A 33 0.51 -26.88 9.72
C PRO A 33 0.21 -26.23 11.08
N SER A 34 1.22 -26.17 11.95
CA SER A 34 1.27 -25.23 13.04
C SER A 34 1.34 -23.84 12.41
N LEU A 35 0.25 -23.09 12.56
CA LEU A 35 0.23 -21.64 12.37
C LEU A 35 1.51 -21.07 13.02
N PRO A 36 2.28 -20.20 12.34
CA PRO A 36 3.28 -19.42 13.04
C PRO A 36 2.54 -18.64 14.12
N GLY A 37 2.73 -19.03 15.38
CA GLY A 37 2.39 -18.17 16.50
C GLY A 37 3.12 -16.84 16.30
N PRO A 38 2.62 -15.74 16.90
CA PRO A 38 3.41 -14.52 16.98
C PRO A 38 4.81 -14.92 17.44
N LYS A 39 5.85 -14.58 16.68
CA LYS A 39 7.18 -14.50 17.28
C LYS A 39 6.99 -13.54 18.45
N GLU A 40 7.11 -14.08 19.67
CA GLU A 40 7.23 -13.24 20.85
C GLU A 40 8.22 -12.12 20.50
N PRO A 41 7.90 -10.86 20.82
CA PRO A 41 8.87 -9.80 20.63
C PRO A 41 10.12 -10.24 21.39
N SER A 42 11.21 -10.41 20.64
CA SER A 42 12.53 -10.59 21.22
C SER A 42 12.75 -9.38 22.11
N ASN A 43 12.56 -9.54 23.42
CA ASN A 43 12.86 -8.57 24.47
C ASN A 43 14.38 -8.47 24.63
N SER A 44 15.05 -8.13 23.55
CA SER A 44 16.40 -7.61 23.51
C SER A 44 16.37 -6.25 22.82
N ALA A 45 15.50 -5.38 23.33
CA ALA A 45 15.85 -3.97 23.34
C ALA A 45 17.16 -3.88 24.12
N GLY A 46 18.28 -3.77 23.39
CA GLY A 46 19.55 -3.43 24.02
C GLY A 46 19.39 -2.14 24.82
N PRO A 47 20.27 -1.88 25.81
CA PRO A 47 20.14 -0.75 26.74
C PRO A 47 20.06 0.67 26.11
N ASN A 48 20.09 0.79 24.78
CA ASN A 48 20.14 2.04 24.02
C ASN A 48 18.98 2.24 23.02
N ALA A 49 17.83 1.59 23.21
CA ALA A 49 16.64 1.94 22.40
C ALA A 49 16.30 3.43 22.62
N PRO A 50 16.09 4.24 21.57
CA PRO A 50 15.74 5.64 21.72
C PRO A 50 14.47 5.77 22.57
N GLN A 51 14.47 6.69 23.53
CA GLN A 51 13.30 7.03 24.32
C GLN A 51 12.74 8.38 23.88
N ASN A 52 11.42 8.52 24.00
CA ASN A 52 10.75 9.77 23.69
C ASN A 52 10.82 10.74 24.87
N PRO A 53 11.05 12.05 24.65
CA PRO A 53 10.84 13.06 25.67
C PRO A 53 9.34 13.17 26.04
N PRO A 54 9.00 13.79 27.19
CA PRO A 54 7.61 14.05 27.55
C PRO A 54 6.86 14.81 26.45
N GLY A 55 5.60 14.44 26.20
CA GLY A 55 4.73 15.06 25.20
C GLY A 55 4.75 14.41 23.81
N CYS A 56 5.52 13.34 23.61
CA CYS A 56 5.49 12.56 22.37
C CYS A 56 4.46 11.44 22.43
N ALA A 57 3.62 11.32 21.39
CA ALA A 57 2.77 10.16 21.20
C ALA A 57 3.64 8.94 20.81
N PRO A 58 3.36 7.73 21.33
CA PRO A 58 4.08 6.52 20.93
C PRO A 58 3.83 6.18 19.47
N TYR A 59 2.68 6.59 18.92
CA TYR A 59 2.29 6.36 17.54
C TYR A 59 1.87 7.65 16.83
N GLU A 60 2.24 7.75 15.56
CA GLU A 60 1.68 8.73 14.63
C GLU A 60 1.14 8.03 13.38
N LEU A 61 -0.15 8.22 13.09
CA LEU A 61 -0.76 7.81 11.84
C LEU A 61 -0.78 8.99 10.87
N ILE A 62 -0.15 8.80 9.72
CA ILE A 62 -0.09 9.79 8.63
C ILE A 62 -1.02 9.30 7.50
N ALA A 63 -2.09 10.04 7.24
CA ALA A 63 -3.09 9.72 6.23
C ALA A 63 -2.95 10.64 5.01
N ALA A 64 -2.69 10.09 3.83
CA ALA A 64 -2.61 10.83 2.56
C ALA A 64 -3.90 10.66 1.73
N PRO A 65 -4.78 11.67 1.68
CA PRO A 65 -6.03 11.60 0.90
C PRO A 65 -5.80 11.46 -0.60
N GLY A 66 -6.82 11.03 -1.33
CA GLY A 66 -6.81 10.94 -2.78
C GLY A 66 -6.89 12.30 -3.47
N THR A 67 -6.89 12.27 -4.80
CA THR A 67 -7.14 13.45 -5.61
C THR A 67 -8.50 14.06 -5.26
N TRP A 68 -8.55 15.39 -5.10
CA TRP A 68 -9.73 16.18 -4.73
C TRP A 68 -10.29 15.88 -3.32
N GLU A 69 -9.44 15.37 -2.44
CA GLU A 69 -9.80 15.04 -1.05
C GLU A 69 -8.92 15.73 0.00
N SER A 70 -8.04 16.64 -0.43
CA SER A 70 -7.19 17.47 0.45
C SER A 70 -6.98 18.86 -0.14
N LYS A 71 -6.57 19.80 0.71
CA LYS A 71 -6.21 21.16 0.33
C LYS A 71 -4.89 21.55 1.02
N ALA A 72 -4.04 22.27 0.30
CA ALA A 72 -2.68 22.60 0.75
C ALA A 72 -2.60 23.36 2.09
N ASN A 73 -3.68 24.04 2.46
CA ASN A 73 -3.80 24.83 3.69
C ASN A 73 -4.95 24.34 4.59
N ASP A 74 -5.41 23.10 4.42
CA ASP A 74 -6.35 22.48 5.37
C ASP A 74 -5.66 22.24 6.73
N ASP A 75 -6.46 22.11 7.79
CA ASP A 75 -5.95 21.71 9.10
C ASP A 75 -5.58 20.21 9.04
N PRO A 76 -4.32 19.83 9.30
CA PRO A 76 -3.92 18.43 9.21
C PRO A 76 -4.46 17.56 10.34
N VAL A 77 -4.83 18.14 11.47
CA VAL A 77 -5.40 17.40 12.61
C VAL A 77 -6.93 17.43 12.54
N ASN A 78 -7.54 18.49 12.01
CA ASN A 78 -8.98 18.58 11.83
C ASN A 78 -9.39 18.99 10.40
N PRO A 79 -9.09 18.14 9.40
CA PRO A 79 -9.34 18.45 7.99
C PRO A 79 -10.84 18.60 7.71
N HIS A 80 -11.21 19.68 7.05
CA HIS A 80 -12.60 20.05 6.80
C HIS A 80 -12.88 20.56 5.39
N ALA A 81 -11.86 20.68 4.54
CA ALA A 81 -12.04 21.14 3.16
C ALA A 81 -12.90 20.18 2.33
N PHE A 82 -12.84 18.87 2.59
CA PHE A 82 -13.54 17.83 1.82
C PHE A 82 -14.18 16.79 2.74
N LYS A 83 -15.42 17.05 3.18
CA LYS A 83 -16.16 16.16 4.11
C LYS A 83 -16.42 14.74 3.58
N TRP A 84 -16.29 14.53 2.28
CA TRP A 84 -16.46 13.23 1.62
C TRP A 84 -15.14 12.48 1.40
N SER A 85 -14.00 13.05 1.82
CA SER A 85 -12.70 12.39 1.70
C SER A 85 -12.73 11.01 2.34
N LEU A 86 -12.33 9.97 1.59
CA LEU A 86 -12.41 8.58 2.04
C LEU A 86 -11.72 8.38 3.39
N LEU A 87 -10.54 8.96 3.54
CA LEU A 87 -9.72 8.74 4.74
C LEU A 87 -10.28 9.44 5.99
N LEU A 88 -11.25 10.35 5.89
CA LEU A 88 -11.95 10.87 7.07
C LEU A 88 -12.74 9.77 7.79
N GLN A 89 -13.22 8.75 7.07
CA GLN A 89 -13.85 7.58 7.67
C GLN A 89 -12.86 6.66 8.41
N THR A 90 -11.55 6.94 8.29
CA THR A 90 -10.50 6.30 9.07
C THR A 90 -10.00 7.23 10.18
N THR A 91 -9.66 8.47 9.86
CA THR A 91 -9.02 9.39 10.79
C THR A 91 -9.97 9.86 11.89
N GLN A 92 -11.23 10.17 11.58
CA GLN A 92 -12.18 10.65 12.59
C GLN A 92 -12.51 9.58 13.65
N PRO A 93 -12.83 8.32 13.31
CA PRO A 93 -13.02 7.28 14.32
C PRO A 93 -11.80 7.06 15.22
N LEU A 94 -10.58 7.12 14.65
CA LEU A 94 -9.35 6.97 15.44
C LEU A 94 -9.15 8.14 16.40
N GLN A 95 -9.46 9.37 15.98
CA GLN A 95 -9.38 10.55 16.85
C GLN A 95 -10.46 10.58 17.93
N GLN A 96 -11.61 9.93 17.70
CA GLN A 96 -12.62 9.73 18.73
C GLN A 96 -12.20 8.67 19.75
N GLN A 97 -11.44 7.66 19.30
CA GLN A 97 -11.04 6.53 20.13
C GLN A 97 -9.78 6.79 20.96
N TYR A 98 -8.84 7.57 20.44
CA TYR A 98 -7.53 7.80 21.06
C TYR A 98 -7.29 9.28 21.32
N SER A 99 -6.70 9.58 22.48
CA SER A 99 -6.19 10.92 22.73
C SER A 99 -4.93 11.20 21.89
N PRO A 100 -4.58 12.48 21.61
CA PRO A 100 -3.36 12.82 20.90
C PRO A 100 -2.07 12.28 21.53
N GLU A 101 -2.07 12.02 22.84
CA GLU A 101 -0.94 11.42 23.57
C GLU A 101 -0.81 9.91 23.34
N GLN A 102 -1.89 9.23 22.92
CA GLN A 102 -1.89 7.80 22.60
C GLN A 102 -1.62 7.55 21.11
N LEU A 103 -2.26 8.34 20.24
CA LEU A 103 -2.12 8.27 18.79
C LEU A 103 -2.30 9.67 18.20
N LYS A 104 -1.22 10.21 17.66
CA LYS A 104 -1.32 11.41 16.82
C LYS A 104 -1.85 11.01 15.45
N VAL A 105 -2.95 11.60 15.02
CA VAL A 105 -3.49 11.41 13.66
C VAL A 105 -3.26 12.68 12.86
N TRP A 106 -2.57 12.56 11.74
CA TRP A 106 -2.19 13.68 10.88
C TRP A 106 -2.57 13.38 9.42
N THR A 107 -3.43 14.20 8.86
CA THR A 107 -3.90 14.10 7.47
C THR A 107 -3.13 15.08 6.61
N VAL A 108 -2.52 14.60 5.53
CA VAL A 108 -1.62 15.39 4.69
C VAL A 108 -2.38 16.56 4.05
N PRO A 109 -2.05 17.84 4.36
CA PRO A 109 -2.71 18.98 3.77
C PRO A 109 -1.97 19.37 2.49
N TYR A 110 -2.29 18.76 1.35
CA TYR A 110 -1.60 19.02 0.07
C TYR A 110 -2.61 19.37 -1.02
N THR A 111 -2.13 19.89 -2.15
CA THR A 111 -3.02 20.36 -3.21
C THR A 111 -3.95 19.26 -3.75
N ALA A 112 -3.49 18.01 -3.79
CA ALA A 112 -4.29 16.85 -4.20
C ALA A 112 -5.04 17.02 -5.53
N GLN A 113 -4.38 17.57 -6.55
CA GLN A 113 -4.99 17.85 -7.85
C GLN A 113 -4.47 16.93 -8.95
N PHE A 114 -5.21 16.88 -10.05
CA PHE A 114 -4.90 16.05 -11.21
C PHE A 114 -5.36 16.76 -12.50
N ARG A 115 -4.46 17.56 -13.07
CA ARG A 115 -4.67 18.16 -14.39
C ARG A 115 -4.95 17.09 -15.45
N ASN A 116 -6.10 17.23 -16.10
CA ASN A 116 -6.54 16.40 -17.23
C ASN A 116 -7.37 17.23 -18.21
N ILE A 117 -7.80 16.66 -19.33
CA ILE A 117 -8.60 17.33 -20.37
C ILE A 117 -9.85 18.07 -19.84
N ASN A 118 -10.46 17.60 -18.75
CA ASN A 118 -11.63 18.22 -18.13
C ASN A 118 -11.27 19.20 -16.99
N ALA A 119 -10.00 19.28 -16.59
CA ALA A 119 -9.51 20.07 -15.47
C ALA A 119 -8.15 20.74 -15.77
N GLN A 120 -8.04 21.44 -16.90
CA GLN A 120 -6.77 22.02 -17.38
C GLN A 120 -6.15 23.08 -16.44
N HIS A 121 -6.96 23.73 -15.62
CA HIS A 121 -6.52 24.76 -14.67
C HIS A 121 -5.84 24.21 -13.41
N GLU A 122 -5.97 22.90 -13.15
CA GLU A 122 -5.42 22.28 -11.95
C GLU A 122 -3.90 22.15 -11.97
N LYS A 123 -3.30 21.91 -10.81
CA LYS A 123 -1.90 21.46 -10.68
C LYS A 123 -1.73 20.12 -11.40
N THR A 124 -0.57 19.93 -12.05
CA THR A 124 -0.25 18.63 -12.66
C THR A 124 -0.14 17.54 -11.60
N TYR A 125 -0.42 16.30 -11.99
CA TYR A 125 -0.30 15.14 -11.09
C TYR A 125 1.10 15.04 -10.47
N ASP A 126 2.14 15.21 -11.27
CA ASP A 126 3.52 15.12 -10.81
C ASP A 126 3.86 16.19 -9.76
N ALA A 127 3.42 17.43 -9.97
CA ALA A 127 3.66 18.52 -9.02
C ALA A 127 2.83 18.35 -7.74
N SER A 128 1.60 17.85 -7.86
CA SER A 128 0.75 17.55 -6.70
C SER A 128 1.35 16.42 -5.85
N ARG A 129 1.82 15.34 -6.48
CA ARG A 129 2.52 14.24 -5.81
C ARG A 129 3.80 14.69 -5.13
N ALA A 130 4.63 15.48 -5.82
CA ALA A 130 5.88 15.97 -5.25
C ALA A 130 5.64 16.84 -4.01
N GLU A 131 4.61 17.70 -4.03
CA GLU A 131 4.20 18.48 -2.86
C GLU A 131 3.75 17.58 -1.70
N GLY A 132 2.85 16.63 -1.95
CA GLY A 132 2.37 15.71 -0.92
C GLY A 132 3.50 14.87 -0.31
N TYR A 133 4.38 14.32 -1.16
CA TYR A 133 5.56 13.58 -0.73
C TYR A 133 6.47 14.42 0.17
N GLY A 134 6.75 15.67 -0.24
CA GLY A 134 7.58 16.59 0.53
C GLY A 134 6.98 16.90 1.91
N LYS A 135 5.66 17.11 2.00
CA LYS A 135 4.97 17.34 3.28
C LYS A 135 5.06 16.12 4.20
N ILE A 136 4.81 14.92 3.69
CA ILE A 136 4.94 13.68 4.47
C ILE A 136 6.38 13.46 4.93
N ALA A 137 7.36 13.67 4.03
CA ALA A 137 8.76 13.48 4.36
C ALA A 137 9.21 14.43 5.48
N ASN A 138 8.77 15.68 5.42
CA ASN A 138 9.04 16.68 6.45
C ASN A 138 8.38 16.33 7.78
N GLU A 139 7.12 15.86 7.78
CA GLU A 139 6.44 15.44 9.00
C GLU A 139 7.14 14.25 9.66
N LEU A 140 7.43 13.20 8.89
CA LEU A 140 8.18 12.02 9.35
C LEU A 140 9.53 12.41 9.96
N LYS A 141 10.30 13.22 9.24
CA LYS A 141 11.62 13.67 9.70
C LYS A 141 11.51 14.52 10.97
N SER A 142 10.59 15.48 11.00
CA SER A 142 10.36 16.39 12.12
C SER A 142 9.90 15.66 13.38
N THR A 143 8.93 14.76 13.25
CA THR A 143 8.49 13.92 14.37
C THR A 143 9.61 13.01 14.83
N HIS A 144 10.29 12.29 13.93
CA HIS A 144 11.34 11.36 14.35
C HIS A 144 12.53 12.06 15.02
N GLN A 145 12.88 13.28 14.60
CA GLN A 145 13.91 14.09 15.28
C GLN A 145 13.50 14.51 16.69
N ARG A 146 12.22 14.85 16.90
CA ARG A 146 11.69 15.30 18.21
C ARG A 146 11.36 14.13 19.13
N CYS A 147 10.88 13.04 18.55
CA CYS A 147 10.31 11.87 19.20
C CYS A 147 10.89 10.60 18.52
N PRO A 148 12.16 10.25 18.82
CA PRO A 148 12.87 9.20 18.10
C PRO A 148 12.32 7.79 18.35
N ALA A 149 11.55 7.58 19.41
CA ALA A 149 10.87 6.33 19.72
C ALA A 149 9.48 6.21 19.08
N THR A 150 8.90 7.32 18.59
CA THR A 150 7.56 7.31 17.96
C THR A 150 7.56 6.43 16.72
N LYS A 151 6.54 5.59 16.62
CA LYS A 151 6.33 4.66 15.52
C LYS A 151 5.25 5.17 14.56
N PHE A 152 5.49 5.01 13.27
CA PHE A 152 4.63 5.53 12.21
C PHE A 152 3.74 4.45 11.61
N LEU A 153 2.48 4.82 11.39
CA LEU A 153 1.54 4.09 10.54
C LEU A 153 1.23 4.97 9.34
N LEU A 154 1.38 4.44 8.14
CA LEU A 154 1.14 5.20 6.91
C LEU A 154 -0.10 4.69 6.21
N VAL A 155 -1.00 5.58 5.81
CA VAL A 155 -2.22 5.22 5.06
C VAL A 155 -2.35 6.15 3.87
N GLY A 156 -2.61 5.61 2.69
CA GLY A 156 -2.87 6.42 1.51
C GLY A 156 -4.02 5.87 0.69
N PHE A 157 -4.74 6.77 0.01
CA PHE A 157 -5.77 6.41 -0.96
C PHE A 157 -5.47 7.04 -2.33
N SER A 158 -5.60 6.27 -3.43
CA SER A 158 -5.45 6.75 -4.80
C SER A 158 -4.11 7.48 -5.02
N GLN A 159 -4.11 8.78 -5.37
CA GLN A 159 -2.90 9.60 -5.42
C GLN A 159 -2.07 9.53 -4.12
N GLY A 160 -2.73 9.59 -2.95
CA GLY A 160 -2.08 9.44 -1.66
C GLY A 160 -1.50 8.04 -1.42
N ALA A 161 -2.12 6.98 -1.96
CA ALA A 161 -1.58 5.62 -1.92
C ALA A 161 -0.29 5.51 -2.73
N VAL A 162 -0.24 6.14 -3.90
CA VAL A 162 0.99 6.17 -4.70
C VAL A 162 2.12 6.87 -3.92
N ILE A 163 1.83 8.04 -3.32
CA ILE A 163 2.79 8.81 -2.51
C ILE A 163 3.29 7.99 -1.31
N MET A 164 2.39 7.35 -0.57
CA MET A 164 2.76 6.53 0.59
C MET A 164 3.51 5.27 0.21
N GLY A 165 3.19 4.64 -0.92
CA GLY A 165 3.95 3.49 -1.40
C GLY A 165 5.35 3.88 -1.89
N ASP A 166 5.52 5.07 -2.49
CA ASP A 166 6.85 5.60 -2.81
C ASP A 166 7.65 5.93 -1.53
N MET A 167 6.98 6.46 -0.50
CA MET A 167 7.59 6.67 0.82
C MET A 167 8.03 5.35 1.45
N ALA A 168 7.18 4.32 1.43
CA ALA A 168 7.48 2.99 1.93
C ALA A 168 8.62 2.32 1.15
N ASN A 169 8.65 2.48 -0.16
CA ASN A 169 9.75 2.02 -1.02
C ASN A 169 11.07 2.65 -0.61
N ASN A 170 11.11 3.96 -0.36
CA ASN A 170 12.35 4.63 0.06
C ASN A 170 12.78 4.23 1.46
N ILE A 171 11.86 4.26 2.43
CA ILE A 171 12.16 3.90 3.83
C ILE A 171 12.63 2.44 3.91
N GLY A 172 11.91 1.51 3.28
CA GLY A 172 12.21 0.09 3.34
C GLY A 172 13.54 -0.30 2.68
N ASN A 173 14.05 0.54 1.78
CA ASN A 173 15.36 0.36 1.14
C ASN A 173 16.44 1.29 1.73
N GLY A 174 16.23 1.85 2.92
CA GLY A 174 17.24 2.63 3.64
C GLY A 174 17.51 4.02 3.05
N ARG A 175 16.64 4.53 2.18
CA ARG A 175 16.75 5.87 1.56
C ARG A 175 16.10 6.97 2.40
N GLY A 176 15.54 6.62 3.56
CA GLY A 176 14.88 7.55 4.48
C GLY A 176 13.46 7.92 4.05
N PRO A 177 12.84 8.93 4.69
CA PRO A 177 13.44 9.94 5.58
C PRO A 177 13.64 9.47 7.02
N VAL A 178 13.12 8.30 7.38
CA VAL A 178 13.28 7.67 8.69
C VAL A 178 13.79 6.23 8.52
N PRO A 179 14.38 5.62 9.56
CA PRO A 179 14.69 4.19 9.57
C PRO A 179 13.45 3.31 9.35
N ALA A 180 13.63 2.14 8.73
CA ALA A 180 12.52 1.22 8.45
C ALA A 180 11.83 0.67 9.71
N ASP A 181 12.59 0.48 10.79
CA ASP A 181 12.07 0.04 12.09
C ASP A 181 11.20 1.10 12.79
N SER A 182 11.22 2.35 12.33
CA SER A 182 10.28 3.39 12.77
C SER A 182 8.89 3.23 12.15
N VAL A 183 8.70 2.41 11.09
CA VAL A 183 7.41 2.19 10.44
C VAL A 183 6.82 0.83 10.86
N ARG A 184 5.66 0.86 11.51
CA ARG A 184 4.96 -0.36 11.98
C ARG A 184 4.05 -0.95 10.93
N GLY A 185 3.65 -0.16 9.94
CA GLY A 185 3.09 -0.67 8.70
C GLY A 185 2.50 0.42 7.82
N VAL A 186 2.13 0.02 6.62
CA VAL A 186 1.65 0.90 5.55
C VAL A 186 0.42 0.27 4.93
N THR A 187 -0.66 1.04 4.74
CA THR A 187 -1.83 0.60 3.98
C THR A 187 -2.05 1.48 2.76
N LEU A 188 -2.10 0.87 1.59
CA LEU A 188 -2.27 1.52 0.30
C LEU A 188 -3.61 1.10 -0.30
N ILE A 189 -4.57 2.03 -0.35
CA ILE A 189 -5.91 1.80 -0.92
C ILE A 189 -5.92 2.35 -2.34
N ALA A 190 -6.22 1.50 -3.32
CA ALA A 190 -6.22 1.87 -4.74
C ALA A 190 -4.88 2.46 -5.22
N ASP A 191 -3.77 1.77 -4.95
CA ASP A 191 -2.44 2.21 -5.37
C ASP A 191 -2.27 2.14 -6.89
N GLY A 192 -2.05 3.32 -7.50
CA GLY A 192 -1.73 3.49 -8.92
C GLY A 192 -0.45 2.77 -9.37
N ARG A 193 0.38 2.27 -8.44
CA ARG A 193 1.60 1.50 -8.70
C ARG A 193 1.57 0.10 -8.06
N GLN A 194 0.38 -0.47 -7.89
CA GLN A 194 0.22 -1.80 -7.31
C GLN A 194 0.82 -2.91 -8.19
N GLU A 195 1.54 -3.82 -7.55
CA GLU A 195 2.07 -5.06 -8.14
C GLU A 195 1.67 -6.23 -7.20
N LEU A 196 1.16 -7.33 -7.77
CA LEU A 196 0.63 -8.43 -6.95
C LEU A 196 1.69 -9.15 -6.11
N ASP A 197 2.96 -9.08 -6.52
CA ASP A 197 4.09 -9.72 -5.84
C ASP A 197 4.86 -8.75 -4.94
N LYS A 198 4.41 -7.49 -4.79
CA LYS A 198 5.04 -6.49 -3.92
C LYS A 198 4.11 -6.10 -2.78
N GLY A 199 4.54 -6.37 -1.55
CA GLY A 199 3.70 -6.19 -0.37
C GLY A 199 2.63 -7.28 -0.24
N ILE A 200 1.65 -7.04 0.61
CA ILE A 200 0.61 -8.00 0.97
C ILE A 200 -0.71 -7.52 0.38
N LEU A 201 -1.24 -8.21 -0.64
CA LEU A 201 -2.60 -7.95 -1.10
C LEU A 201 -3.59 -8.40 -0.02
N VAL A 202 -4.27 -7.44 0.57
CA VAL A 202 -5.37 -7.64 1.50
C VAL A 202 -6.67 -7.49 0.71
N GLY A 203 -7.45 -8.57 0.63
CA GLY A 203 -8.74 -8.51 -0.02
C GLY A 203 -8.97 -9.57 -1.08
N ASN A 204 -9.84 -9.22 -2.03
CA ASN A 204 -10.33 -10.10 -3.06
C ASN A 204 -9.21 -10.61 -3.97
N LYS A 205 -9.02 -11.93 -4.02
CA LYS A 205 -8.01 -12.60 -4.85
C LYS A 205 -8.32 -12.54 -6.36
N GLY A 206 -9.46 -12.00 -6.75
CA GLY A 206 -9.82 -11.71 -8.14
C GLY A 206 -9.06 -10.53 -8.75
N VAL A 207 -8.36 -9.71 -7.94
CA VAL A 207 -7.46 -8.68 -8.44
C VAL A 207 -6.33 -9.36 -9.19
N SER A 208 -6.21 -9.05 -10.48
CA SER A 208 -5.32 -9.77 -11.40
C SER A 208 -4.49 -8.83 -12.27
N GLY A 209 -4.74 -7.52 -12.18
CA GLY A 209 -4.06 -6.47 -12.92
C GLY A 209 -2.82 -5.93 -12.23
N VAL A 210 -2.48 -4.70 -12.61
CA VAL A 210 -1.41 -3.86 -12.04
C VAL A 210 -1.89 -2.43 -11.93
N GLY A 211 -1.21 -1.61 -11.14
CA GLY A 211 -1.52 -0.20 -11.04
C GLY A 211 -1.47 0.54 -12.38
N ALA A 212 -2.29 1.58 -12.53
CA ALA A 212 -2.41 2.38 -13.73
C ALA A 212 -1.08 2.96 -14.22
N GLU A 213 -0.20 3.39 -13.31
CA GLU A 213 1.12 3.90 -13.67
C GLU A 213 2.07 2.82 -14.20
N ILE A 214 1.76 1.55 -13.96
CA ILE A 214 2.47 0.41 -14.54
C ILE A 214 1.87 0.06 -15.88
N ALA A 215 0.55 -0.13 -15.93
CA ALA A 215 -0.18 -0.46 -17.15
C ALA A 215 0.05 0.59 -18.27
N LEU A 216 0.10 1.87 -17.90
CA LEU A 216 0.24 2.98 -18.83
C LEU A 216 1.69 3.45 -19.02
N ASN A 217 2.68 2.89 -18.31
CA ASN A 217 4.08 3.29 -18.43
C ASN A 217 4.59 3.26 -19.89
N PRO A 218 4.34 2.20 -20.69
CA PRO A 218 4.82 2.13 -22.07
C PRO A 218 4.25 3.22 -22.99
N VAL A 219 3.07 3.78 -22.65
CA VAL A 219 2.37 4.78 -23.45
C VAL A 219 2.32 6.15 -22.75
N SER A 220 3.15 6.37 -21.72
CA SER A 220 3.12 7.59 -20.90
C SER A 220 3.24 8.86 -21.74
N GLY A 221 4.05 8.86 -22.80
CA GLY A 221 4.21 9.98 -23.72
C GLY A 221 2.97 10.24 -24.59
N LEU A 222 2.25 9.18 -24.99
CA LEU A 222 1.08 9.27 -25.87
C LEU A 222 -0.14 9.83 -25.14
N ILE A 223 -0.23 9.63 -23.83
CA ILE A 223 -1.38 10.08 -23.02
C ILE A 223 -1.22 11.50 -22.46
N GLN A 224 -0.11 12.20 -22.73
CA GLN A 224 0.12 13.56 -22.21
C GLN A 224 -0.92 14.57 -22.73
N GLY A 225 -1.51 14.35 -23.92
CA GLY A 225 -2.64 15.16 -24.39
C GLY A 225 -3.92 14.98 -23.55
N ILE A 226 -4.03 13.88 -22.80
CA ILE A 226 -5.18 13.56 -21.93
C ILE A 226 -4.89 13.98 -20.48
N VAL A 227 -3.68 13.68 -19.99
CA VAL A 227 -3.23 13.89 -18.61
C VAL A 227 -1.88 14.61 -18.57
N PRO A 228 -1.83 15.90 -18.98
CA PRO A 228 -0.57 16.63 -19.11
C PRO A 228 0.15 16.78 -17.76
N GLY A 229 1.42 16.38 -17.73
CA GLY A 229 2.24 16.41 -16.52
C GLY A 229 1.89 15.32 -15.51
N ALA A 230 1.30 14.22 -15.98
CA ALA A 230 1.18 12.97 -15.24
C ALA A 230 2.15 11.94 -15.83
N THR A 231 3.28 11.71 -15.15
CA THR A 231 4.23 10.68 -15.54
C THR A 231 3.78 9.33 -14.99
N MET A 232 3.60 8.34 -15.88
CA MET A 232 3.32 6.96 -15.48
C MET A 232 4.66 6.32 -15.10
N ARG A 233 4.98 6.23 -13.80
CA ARG A 233 6.34 5.92 -13.32
C ARG A 233 6.70 4.44 -13.33
N GLY A 234 5.81 3.55 -13.77
CA GLY A 234 6.07 2.12 -13.81
C GLY A 234 6.20 1.48 -12.42
N PRO A 235 6.76 0.26 -12.35
CA PRO A 235 7.02 -0.47 -11.11
C PRO A 235 7.87 0.30 -10.11
N ARG A 236 7.73 0.02 -8.80
CA ARG A 236 8.64 0.59 -7.79
C ARG A 236 9.96 -0.19 -7.80
N PRO A 237 11.12 0.44 -8.10
CA PRO A 237 12.41 -0.24 -8.05
C PRO A 237 12.64 -0.84 -6.66
N ASP A 238 13.14 -2.08 -6.58
CA ASP A 238 13.43 -2.80 -5.32
C ASP A 238 12.21 -3.15 -4.44
N GLY A 239 10.98 -2.84 -4.85
CA GLY A 239 9.78 -3.09 -4.05
C GLY A 239 9.85 -2.40 -2.67
N PHE A 240 9.27 -2.99 -1.63
CA PHE A 240 9.21 -2.33 -0.32
C PHE A 240 10.36 -2.66 0.63
N GLY A 241 11.40 -3.35 0.16
CA GLY A 241 12.59 -3.70 0.95
C GLY A 241 12.23 -4.32 2.31
N GLY A 242 12.83 -3.81 3.39
CA GLY A 242 12.58 -4.23 4.77
C GLY A 242 11.17 -3.94 5.31
N LEU A 243 10.30 -3.27 4.55
CA LEU A 243 8.88 -3.07 4.88
C LEU A 243 7.95 -4.03 4.14
N SER A 244 8.47 -4.92 3.29
CA SER A 244 7.63 -5.80 2.45
C SER A 244 6.68 -6.71 3.24
N ASP A 245 7.01 -7.01 4.50
CA ASP A 245 6.18 -7.81 5.42
C ASP A 245 5.02 -7.02 6.06
N ARG A 246 4.95 -5.70 5.85
CA ARG A 246 3.99 -4.81 6.52
C ARG A 246 3.46 -3.68 5.64
N VAL A 247 3.61 -3.80 4.32
CA VAL A 247 2.92 -2.96 3.33
C VAL A 247 1.70 -3.75 2.83
N PHE A 248 0.52 -3.23 3.10
CA PHE A 248 -0.77 -3.83 2.78
C PHE A 248 -1.41 -3.08 1.62
N ASN A 249 -1.74 -3.81 0.56
CA ASN A 249 -2.42 -3.29 -0.62
C ASN A 249 -3.90 -3.66 -0.56
N ILE A 250 -4.79 -2.68 -0.70
CA ILE A 250 -6.23 -2.89 -0.79
C ILE A 250 -6.69 -2.39 -2.15
N CYS A 251 -7.22 -3.29 -2.97
CA CYS A 251 -7.71 -2.98 -4.31
C CYS A 251 -9.02 -3.71 -4.57
N ALA A 252 -10.01 -2.98 -5.10
CA ALA A 252 -11.24 -3.58 -5.57
C ALA A 252 -11.07 -4.14 -6.98
N VAL A 253 -11.66 -5.31 -7.23
CA VAL A 253 -11.67 -5.90 -8.58
C VAL A 253 -12.33 -4.94 -9.56
N GLY A 254 -11.65 -4.65 -10.67
CA GLY A 254 -12.12 -3.72 -11.69
C GLY A 254 -11.92 -2.24 -11.39
N ASP A 255 -11.32 -1.87 -10.25
CA ASP A 255 -10.82 -0.50 -10.05
C ASP A 255 -9.56 -0.31 -10.90
N LEU A 256 -9.73 0.35 -12.05
CA LEU A 256 -8.64 0.49 -13.02
C LEU A 256 -7.44 1.29 -12.50
N VAL A 257 -7.54 2.00 -11.37
CA VAL A 257 -6.36 2.64 -10.76
C VAL A 257 -5.36 1.61 -10.24
N CYS A 258 -5.83 0.51 -9.63
CA CYS A 258 -4.96 -0.50 -8.99
C CYS A 258 -5.06 -1.91 -9.62
N ASP A 259 -6.08 -2.15 -10.45
CA ASP A 259 -6.38 -3.40 -11.15
C ASP A 259 -6.48 -3.16 -12.67
N GLY A 260 -5.53 -2.37 -13.20
CA GLY A 260 -5.41 -2.08 -14.62
C GLY A 260 -4.93 -3.28 -15.45
N PRO A 261 -5.24 -3.32 -16.76
CA PRO A 261 -4.84 -4.41 -17.65
C PRO A 261 -3.31 -4.47 -17.79
N ARG A 262 -2.76 -5.68 -17.91
CA ARG A 262 -1.33 -5.88 -18.19
C ARG A 262 -0.95 -5.70 -19.66
N ASP A 263 -1.93 -5.76 -20.56
CA ASP A 263 -1.69 -5.71 -22.01
C ASP A 263 -1.63 -4.24 -22.51
N PRO A 264 -0.48 -3.80 -23.05
CA PRO A 264 -0.30 -2.44 -23.56
C PRO A 264 -1.12 -2.12 -24.81
N VAL A 265 -1.55 -3.11 -25.61
CA VAL A 265 -2.34 -2.87 -26.83
C VAL A 265 -3.69 -2.24 -26.50
N ASN A 266 -4.26 -2.60 -25.35
CA ASN A 266 -5.52 -2.05 -24.85
C ASN A 266 -5.34 -0.80 -23.96
N ALA A 267 -4.10 -0.41 -23.67
CA ALA A 267 -3.80 0.63 -22.68
C ALA A 267 -4.27 2.03 -23.11
N VAL A 268 -4.16 2.40 -24.39
CA VAL A 268 -4.59 3.73 -24.87
C VAL A 268 -6.11 3.86 -24.90
N ALA A 269 -6.81 2.83 -25.38
CA ALA A 269 -8.28 2.80 -25.37
C ALA A 269 -8.82 2.80 -23.94
N LYS A 270 -8.22 2.00 -23.05
CA LYS A 270 -8.58 1.94 -21.63
C LYS A 270 -8.12 3.14 -20.84
N ALA A 271 -7.11 3.91 -21.26
CA ALA A 271 -6.76 5.17 -20.61
C ALA A 271 -7.97 6.12 -20.62
N ARG A 272 -8.72 6.21 -21.73
CA ARG A 272 -9.96 6.99 -21.75
C ARG A 272 -10.99 6.46 -20.75
N GLU A 273 -11.21 5.16 -20.68
CA GLU A 273 -12.15 4.55 -19.71
C GLU A 273 -11.70 4.75 -18.26
N MET A 274 -10.40 4.62 -17.98
CA MET A 274 -9.79 4.86 -16.66
C MET A 274 -10.07 6.28 -16.16
N PHE A 275 -9.94 7.27 -17.03
CA PHE A 275 -10.11 8.67 -16.66
C PHE A 275 -11.57 9.17 -16.74
N LEU A 276 -12.46 8.45 -17.43
CA LEU A 276 -13.84 8.89 -17.67
C LEU A 276 -14.91 8.04 -16.96
N ALA A 277 -14.62 6.78 -16.58
CA ALA A 277 -15.59 5.86 -16.01
C ALA A 277 -14.94 4.78 -15.13
N ASN A 278 -14.62 5.12 -13.88
CA ASN A 278 -14.18 4.16 -12.86
C ASN A 278 -15.10 4.22 -11.62
N PRO A 279 -16.33 3.70 -11.71
CA PRO A 279 -17.32 3.85 -10.65
C PRO A 279 -16.92 3.14 -9.35
N VAL A 280 -16.11 2.07 -9.40
CA VAL A 280 -15.68 1.32 -8.22
C VAL A 280 -14.73 2.14 -7.33
N HIS A 281 -13.94 3.04 -7.92
CA HIS A 281 -12.91 3.80 -7.22
C HIS A 281 -13.44 4.69 -6.08
N LYS A 282 -14.69 5.17 -6.16
CA LYS A 282 -15.32 6.01 -5.13
C LYS A 282 -16.10 5.20 -4.07
N GLU A 283 -16.06 3.87 -4.16
CA GLU A 283 -16.97 3.01 -3.40
C GLU A 283 -16.29 2.35 -2.20
N TYR A 284 -14.98 2.54 -1.96
CA TYR A 284 -14.25 1.88 -0.85
C TYR A 284 -14.85 2.09 0.55
N ALA A 285 -15.57 3.20 0.76
CA ALA A 285 -16.31 3.51 1.98
C ALA A 285 -17.54 2.61 2.23
N LYS A 286 -18.09 2.00 1.18
CA LYS A 286 -19.34 1.20 1.23
C LYS A 286 -19.20 -0.19 0.62
N ASN A 287 -18.16 -0.42 -0.17
CA ASN A 287 -17.94 -1.68 -0.86
C ASN A 287 -17.39 -2.73 0.13
N ARG A 288 -18.30 -3.52 0.67
CA ARG A 288 -18.01 -4.63 1.59
C ARG A 288 -17.47 -5.89 0.91
N SER A 289 -17.35 -5.90 -0.42
CA SER A 289 -16.83 -7.05 -1.19
C SER A 289 -15.31 -7.00 -1.42
N VAL A 290 -14.66 -5.86 -1.13
CA VAL A 290 -13.22 -5.68 -1.33
C VAL A 290 -12.42 -6.57 -0.39
N LEU A 291 -12.86 -6.68 0.87
CA LEU A 291 -12.13 -7.34 1.94
C LEU A 291 -12.87 -8.60 2.43
N PRO A 292 -12.13 -9.66 2.82
CA PRO A 292 -12.74 -10.81 3.46
C PRO A 292 -13.42 -10.39 4.77
N GLY A 293 -14.57 -10.99 5.06
CA GLY A 293 -15.33 -10.70 6.29
C GLY A 293 -16.25 -9.48 6.22
N GLY A 294 -16.34 -8.80 5.07
CA GLY A 294 -17.36 -7.78 4.85
C GLY A 294 -17.04 -6.39 5.41
N ALA A 295 -15.82 -6.16 5.89
CA ALA A 295 -15.37 -4.83 6.28
C ALA A 295 -15.17 -3.93 5.05
N THR A 296 -15.45 -2.63 5.20
CA THR A 296 -15.04 -1.62 4.23
C THR A 296 -13.55 -1.32 4.39
N ALA A 297 -12.92 -0.68 3.39
CA ALA A 297 -11.49 -0.36 3.49
C ALA A 297 -11.18 0.56 4.70
N PRO A 298 -11.95 1.63 4.98
CA PRO A 298 -11.76 2.41 6.20
C PRO A 298 -11.94 1.61 7.49
N GLU A 299 -12.98 0.77 7.59
CA GLU A 299 -13.22 -0.09 8.77
C GLU A 299 -12.02 -1.01 9.04
N TRP A 300 -11.44 -1.58 7.99
CA TRP A 300 -10.25 -2.43 8.11
C TRP A 300 -9.03 -1.65 8.59
N VAL A 301 -8.79 -0.44 8.07
CA VAL A 301 -7.67 0.39 8.50
C VAL A 301 -7.82 0.79 9.97
N VAL A 302 -9.02 1.16 10.42
CA VAL A 302 -9.29 1.45 11.84
C VAL A 302 -8.97 0.24 12.71
N GLY A 303 -9.46 -0.94 12.33
CA GLY A 303 -9.17 -2.18 13.07
C GLY A 303 -7.69 -2.58 13.04
N TRP A 304 -7.00 -2.35 11.94
CA TRP A 304 -5.56 -2.57 11.78
C TRP A 304 -4.74 -1.64 12.67
N THR A 305 -5.04 -0.34 12.66
CA THR A 305 -4.40 0.65 13.54
C THR A 305 -4.61 0.31 15.01
N LYS A 306 -5.86 -0.03 15.38
CA LYS A 306 -6.19 -0.44 16.76
C LYS A 306 -5.32 -1.59 17.26
N LYS A 307 -5.19 -2.65 16.46
CA LYS A 307 -4.35 -3.81 16.80
C LYS A 307 -2.88 -3.43 17.02
N ILE A 308 -2.34 -2.49 16.26
CA ILE A 308 -0.95 -2.03 16.42
C ILE A 308 -0.80 -1.20 17.68
N VAL A 309 -1.71 -0.24 17.93
CA VAL A 309 -1.65 0.64 19.10
C VAL A 309 -1.81 -0.16 20.40
N GLU A 310 -2.70 -1.15 20.42
CA GLU A 310 -2.97 -2.00 21.59
C GLU A 310 -1.88 -3.04 21.88
N ALA A 311 -1.09 -3.42 20.87
CA ALA A 311 0.01 -4.39 21.04
C ALA A 311 1.26 -3.81 21.72
N GLY A 312 1.43 -2.47 21.69
CA GLY A 312 2.67 -1.81 22.09
C GLY A 312 3.86 -2.06 21.15
#